data_AF-A0AAW0BT55-F1
#
_entry.id   AF-A0AAW0BT55-F1
#
_cell.length_a   1.000
_cell.length_b   1.000
_cell.length_c   1.000
_cell.angle_alpha   90.00
_cell.angle_beta   90.00
_cell.angle_gamma   90.00
#
_symmetry.space_group_name_H-M   'P 1'
#
loop_
_entity.id
_entity.type
_entity.pdbx_description
1 polymer ?
#
loop_
_entity_poly.entity_id
_entity_poly.type
_entity_poly.pdbx_seq_one_letter_code
_entity_poly.pdbx_strand_id
1 'polypeptide(L)'
;MEQERGRALKEVKDAHFARMLEVKHRILQLGYSEQDDRSVQWFYLDLIHPKETLTDRRWSAIMREVTSRIQDERAYRLSTDTDGVLATRRQFVSNLYTRYKGSLIPSQWRNLPPVNFAVTLLPSLYQLLLSPDTTVVPEEPIIAAFNTLPQAIDDWIQSATSNLAEERTAPLADTFHANSSPWESATTIVKTMCCRRVTSSLSAALRHTCSATKSPGVPLAVPKLQDGEGKETARRLAALSGLDPDSATADEMDDIGAFYRCINGLRSSHAHVEPCFVGTWRPCIRYAIEQAQYDECSRRPSWNPKWSLCQDDEGVDRTDGRELWACGHCNAHVENLAKRAEVIQHVRLE
;
A
#
# COMPACT_ATOMS: atom_id res chain seq x y z
N MET A 1 -29.30 36.46 37.39
CA MET A 1 -28.98 35.03 37.16
C MET A 1 -28.90 34.64 35.69
N GLU A 2 -29.98 34.65 34.91
CA GLU A 2 -29.94 34.18 33.49
C GLU A 2 -29.10 35.10 32.57
N GLN A 3 -29.23 36.42 32.75
CA GLN A 3 -28.43 37.42 32.04
C GLN A 3 -26.93 37.34 32.37
N GLU A 4 -26.58 37.04 33.63
CA GLU A 4 -25.18 36.88 34.08
C GLU A 4 -24.57 35.59 33.54
N ARG A 5 -25.35 34.50 33.51
CA ARG A 5 -24.94 33.23 32.89
C ARG A 5 -24.69 33.40 31.40
N GLY A 6 -25.53 34.18 30.71
CA GLY A 6 -25.34 34.53 29.30
C GLY A 6 -24.06 35.32 29.05
N ARG A 7 -23.75 36.32 29.90
CA ARG A 7 -22.54 37.12 29.80
C ARG A 7 -21.27 36.29 30.04
N ALA A 8 -21.25 35.49 31.09
CA ALA A 8 -20.11 34.63 31.41
C ALA A 8 -19.82 33.59 30.31
N LEU A 9 -20.86 33.03 29.69
CA LEU A 9 -20.69 32.10 28.57
C LEU A 9 -20.10 32.80 27.33
N LYS A 10 -20.50 34.05 27.07
CA LYS A 10 -19.95 34.85 25.97
C LYS A 10 -18.47 35.15 26.20
N GLU A 11 -18.09 35.59 27.40
CA GLU A 11 -16.69 35.89 27.75
C GLU A 11 -15.78 34.67 27.59
N VAL A 12 -16.26 33.48 28.00
CA VAL A 12 -15.54 32.21 27.81
C VAL A 12 -15.34 31.88 26.33
N LYS A 13 -16.35 32.11 25.50
CA LYS A 13 -16.26 31.89 24.04
C LYS A 13 -15.32 32.89 23.37
N ASP A 14 -15.40 34.16 23.74
CA ASP A 14 -14.56 35.23 23.19
C ASP A 14 -13.08 35.01 23.56
N ALA A 15 -12.79 34.63 24.80
CA ALA A 15 -11.44 34.28 25.24
C ALA A 15 -10.88 33.02 24.54
N HIS A 16 -11.73 32.02 24.30
CA HIS A 16 -11.35 30.82 23.55
C HIS A 16 -11.00 31.18 22.11
N PHE A 17 -11.83 31.99 21.46
CA PHE A 17 -11.60 32.45 20.09
C PHE A 17 -10.34 33.30 19.98
N ALA A 18 -10.10 34.22 20.93
CA ALA A 18 -8.87 35.00 20.97
C ALA A 18 -7.62 34.13 21.09
N ARG A 19 -7.64 33.09 21.95
CA ARG A 19 -6.52 32.16 22.09
C ARG A 19 -6.30 31.35 20.82
N MET A 20 -7.37 30.87 20.19
CA MET A 20 -7.29 30.18 18.90
C MET A 20 -6.62 31.05 17.83
N LEU A 21 -7.01 32.33 17.73
CA LEU A 21 -6.40 33.27 16.79
C LEU A 21 -4.91 33.50 17.08
N GLU A 22 -4.52 33.58 18.35
CA GLU A 22 -3.10 33.71 18.74
C GLU A 22 -2.29 32.48 18.31
N VAL A 23 -2.82 31.27 18.54
CA VAL A 23 -2.15 30.02 18.14
C VAL A 23 -2.03 29.93 16.62
N LYS A 24 -3.14 30.21 15.90
CA LYS A 24 -3.18 30.29 14.44
C LYS A 24 -2.12 31.24 13.90
N HIS A 25 -2.06 32.46 14.42
CA HIS A 25 -1.08 33.46 13.97
C HIS A 25 0.36 32.94 14.11
N ARG A 26 0.69 32.32 15.24
CA ARG A 26 2.04 31.76 15.47
C ARG A 26 2.36 30.60 14.53
N ILE A 27 1.41 29.74 14.20
CA ILE A 27 1.61 28.64 13.24
C ILE A 27 1.87 29.18 11.83
N LEU A 28 1.15 30.21 11.41
CA LEU A 28 1.43 30.89 10.15
C LEU A 28 2.82 31.54 10.14
N GLN A 29 3.25 32.13 11.27
CA GLN A 29 4.62 32.65 11.43
C GLN A 29 5.70 31.56 11.36
N LEU A 30 5.38 30.33 11.78
CA LEU A 30 6.27 29.17 11.62
C LEU A 30 6.33 28.67 10.17
N GLY A 31 5.56 29.27 9.26
CA GLY A 31 5.59 28.97 7.83
C GLY A 31 4.62 27.89 7.37
N TYR A 32 3.68 27.49 8.23
CA TYR A 32 2.57 26.63 7.82
C TYR A 32 1.53 27.42 7.04
N SER A 33 0.80 26.74 6.17
CA SER A 33 -0.22 27.34 5.31
C SER A 33 -1.57 27.54 6.03
N GLU A 34 -2.45 28.35 5.44
CA GLU A 34 -3.86 28.42 5.88
C GLU A 34 -4.61 27.10 5.70
N GLN A 35 -4.12 26.20 4.85
CA GLN A 35 -4.70 24.87 4.70
C GLN A 35 -4.31 23.98 5.88
N ASP A 36 -3.08 24.09 6.39
CA ASP A 36 -2.64 23.41 7.62
C ASP A 36 -3.43 23.94 8.84
N ASP A 37 -3.70 25.25 8.91
CA ASP A 37 -4.56 25.83 9.96
C ASP A 37 -5.97 25.21 9.96
N ARG A 38 -6.55 24.98 8.77
CA ARG A 38 -7.90 24.40 8.64
C ARG A 38 -7.97 22.96 9.15
N SER A 39 -6.88 22.21 9.11
CA SER A 39 -6.87 20.80 9.50
C SER A 39 -6.73 20.56 11.00
N VAL A 40 -6.31 21.58 11.77
CA VAL A 40 -6.17 21.48 13.23
C VAL A 40 -7.50 21.15 13.93
N GLN A 41 -8.62 21.53 13.29
CA GLN A 41 -9.98 21.40 13.84
C GLN A 41 -10.06 21.96 15.26
N TRP A 42 -9.75 23.25 15.39
CA TRP A 42 -9.60 23.99 16.65
C TRP A 42 -10.67 23.74 17.73
N PHE A 43 -11.91 23.46 17.32
CA PHE A 43 -13.02 23.16 18.24
C PHE A 43 -12.85 21.86 19.05
N TYR A 44 -11.98 20.95 18.62
CA TYR A 44 -11.71 19.67 19.28
C TYR A 44 -10.38 19.64 20.05
N LEU A 45 -9.82 20.82 20.34
CA LEU A 45 -8.61 20.94 21.15
C LEU A 45 -8.93 21.35 22.57
N ASP A 46 -9.09 20.36 23.46
CA ASP A 46 -9.35 20.57 24.89
C ASP A 46 -8.27 21.44 25.57
N LEU A 47 -7.05 21.43 25.03
CA LEU A 47 -5.93 22.23 25.54
C LEU A 47 -6.12 23.74 25.37
N ILE A 48 -7.07 24.19 24.54
CA ILE A 48 -7.42 25.61 24.35
C ILE A 48 -8.51 25.99 25.36
N HIS A 49 -8.20 25.98 26.66
CA HIS A 49 -9.14 26.48 27.66
C HIS A 49 -9.03 28.00 27.86
N PRO A 50 -10.15 28.72 27.86
CA PRO A 50 -10.17 30.19 27.91
C PRO A 50 -9.76 30.82 29.24
N LYS A 51 -9.78 30.05 30.34
CA LYS A 51 -9.58 30.58 31.70
C LYS A 51 -8.14 30.54 32.21
N GLU A 52 -7.24 29.91 31.47
CA GLU A 52 -5.85 29.73 31.91
C GLU A 52 -4.88 30.62 31.12
N THR A 53 -3.93 31.20 31.84
CA THR A 53 -2.85 31.99 31.26
C THR A 53 -1.98 31.10 30.36
N LEU A 54 -1.53 31.66 29.24
CA LEU A 54 -0.63 30.94 28.33
C LEU A 54 0.77 30.91 28.93
N THR A 55 1.04 29.95 29.80
CA THR A 55 2.40 29.67 30.24
C THR A 55 3.19 29.01 29.12
N ASP A 56 4.52 29.12 29.13
CA ASP A 56 5.39 28.48 28.13
C ASP A 56 5.19 26.96 28.08
N ARG A 57 4.95 26.34 29.24
CA ARG A 57 4.62 24.92 29.35
C ARG A 57 3.31 24.59 28.62
N ARG A 58 2.27 25.39 28.83
CA ARG A 58 0.96 25.19 28.20
C ARG A 58 1.03 25.46 26.70
N TRP A 59 1.76 26.50 26.29
CA TRP A 59 2.05 26.77 24.90
C TRP A 59 2.74 25.59 24.22
N SER A 60 3.77 25.03 24.85
CA SER A 60 4.49 23.86 24.34
C SER A 60 3.59 22.62 24.20
N ALA A 61 2.64 22.43 25.13
CA ALA A 61 1.66 21.36 25.05
C ALA A 61 0.66 21.56 23.89
N ILE A 62 0.12 22.76 23.75
CA ILE A 62 -0.77 23.13 22.63
C ILE A 62 -0.03 22.93 21.30
N MET A 63 1.18 23.44 21.18
CA MET A 63 1.96 23.33 19.96
C MET A 63 2.30 21.90 19.59
N ARG A 64 2.61 21.03 20.56
CA ARG A 64 2.85 19.62 20.28
C ARG A 64 1.62 18.94 19.66
N GLU A 65 0.45 19.16 20.25
CA GLU A 65 -0.81 18.62 19.75
C GLU A 65 -1.16 19.19 18.38
N VAL A 66 -1.04 20.51 18.20
CA VAL A 66 -1.35 21.16 16.93
C VAL A 66 -0.39 20.72 15.82
N THR A 67 0.92 20.71 16.09
CA THR A 67 1.92 20.25 15.11
C THR A 67 1.71 18.77 14.76
N SER A 68 1.32 17.92 15.73
CA SER A 68 0.97 16.52 15.45
C SER A 68 -0.19 16.43 14.46
N ARG A 69 -1.29 17.17 14.68
CA ARG A 69 -2.43 17.17 13.77
C ARG A 69 -2.10 17.73 12.39
N ILE A 70 -1.28 18.78 12.34
CA ILE A 70 -0.78 19.32 11.07
C ILE A 70 0.07 18.28 10.33
N GLN A 71 0.96 17.58 11.04
CA GLN A 71 1.78 16.51 10.44
C GLN A 71 0.92 15.35 9.93
N ASP A 72 -0.12 14.96 10.66
CA ASP A 72 -1.07 13.92 10.24
C ASP A 72 -1.82 14.31 8.96
N GLU A 73 -2.34 15.53 8.89
CA GLU A 73 -2.98 16.03 7.69
C GLU A 73 -1.99 16.15 6.53
N ARG A 74 -0.81 16.73 6.77
CA ARG A 74 0.21 16.91 5.72
C ARG A 74 0.70 15.57 5.20
N ALA A 75 0.77 14.54 6.04
CA ALA A 75 1.09 13.18 5.62
C ALA A 75 0.02 12.59 4.69
N TYR A 76 -1.26 12.78 5.03
CA TYR A 76 -2.37 12.40 4.16
C TYR A 76 -2.30 13.14 2.82
N ARG A 77 -2.19 14.48 2.87
CA ARG A 77 -2.08 15.37 1.72
C ARG A 77 -0.87 15.11 0.84
N LEU A 78 0.27 14.76 1.44
CA LEU A 78 1.46 14.36 0.69
C LEU A 78 1.15 13.19 -0.24
N SER A 79 0.19 12.32 0.08
CA SER A 79 -0.22 11.23 -0.81
C SER A 79 -1.33 11.59 -1.81
N THR A 80 -2.15 12.60 -1.53
CA THR A 80 -3.38 12.89 -2.29
C THR A 80 -3.36 14.19 -3.09
N ASP A 81 -2.66 15.22 -2.61
CA ASP A 81 -2.67 16.55 -3.24
C ASP A 81 -2.05 16.46 -4.62
N THR A 82 -2.68 17.08 -5.63
CA THR A 82 -2.15 17.12 -7.00
C THR A 82 -1.35 18.39 -7.29
N ASP A 83 -1.41 19.38 -6.41
CA ASP A 83 -0.80 20.69 -6.54
C ASP A 83 -0.22 21.22 -5.22
N GLY A 84 0.41 22.40 -5.27
CA GLY A 84 1.02 23.04 -4.09
C GLY A 84 2.38 22.46 -3.67
N VAL A 85 2.88 22.95 -2.52
CA VAL A 85 4.25 22.68 -2.04
C VAL A 85 4.49 21.18 -1.78
N LEU A 86 3.52 20.49 -1.18
CA LEU A 86 3.63 19.05 -0.91
C LEU A 86 3.66 18.23 -2.20
N ALA A 87 2.86 18.57 -3.21
CA ALA A 87 2.89 17.90 -4.51
C ALA A 87 4.23 18.14 -5.24
N THR A 88 4.77 19.37 -5.21
CA THR A 88 6.10 19.68 -5.76
C THR A 88 7.20 18.86 -5.08
N ARG A 89 7.19 18.80 -3.74
CA ARG A 89 8.14 18.01 -2.95
C ARG A 89 8.01 16.51 -3.26
N ARG A 90 6.78 15.98 -3.33
CA ARG A 90 6.54 14.58 -3.73
C ARG A 90 7.06 14.31 -5.14
N GLN A 91 6.80 15.21 -6.10
CA GLN A 91 7.25 15.04 -7.48
C GLN A 91 8.79 14.97 -7.56
N PHE A 92 9.49 15.83 -6.83
CA PHE A 92 10.95 15.80 -6.75
C PHE A 92 11.47 14.44 -6.26
N VAL A 93 10.91 13.95 -5.15
CA VAL A 93 11.26 12.64 -4.60
C VAL A 93 10.88 11.49 -5.53
N SER A 94 9.75 11.60 -6.23
CA SER A 94 9.35 10.64 -7.26
C SER A 94 10.35 10.59 -8.41
N ASN A 95 10.85 11.73 -8.88
CA ASN A 95 11.85 11.78 -9.93
C ASN A 95 13.16 11.11 -9.48
N LEU A 96 13.62 11.38 -8.25
CA LEU A 96 14.80 10.73 -7.69
C LEU A 96 14.61 9.21 -7.54
N TYR A 97 13.45 8.80 -7.06
CA TYR A 97 13.12 7.39 -6.91
C TYR A 97 13.05 6.67 -8.25
N THR A 98 12.51 7.31 -9.29
CA THR A 98 12.50 6.73 -10.62
C THR A 98 13.90 6.63 -11.22
N ARG A 99 14.78 7.62 -11.01
CA ARG A 99 16.20 7.52 -11.40
C ARG A 99 16.91 6.38 -10.67
N TYR A 100 16.66 6.23 -9.37
CA TYR A 100 17.17 5.11 -8.59
C TYR A 100 16.70 3.77 -9.18
N LYS A 101 15.40 3.63 -9.49
CA LYS A 101 14.86 2.43 -10.17
C LYS A 101 15.55 2.17 -11.51
N GLY A 102 15.77 3.21 -12.30
CA GLY A 102 16.45 3.14 -13.60
C GLY A 102 17.92 2.70 -13.52
N SER A 103 18.56 2.81 -12.35
CA SER A 103 19.91 2.30 -12.09
C SER A 103 19.97 0.80 -11.79
N LEU A 104 18.82 0.16 -11.55
CA LEU A 104 18.70 -1.25 -11.20
C LEU A 104 18.25 -2.06 -12.41
N ILE A 105 18.47 -3.38 -12.39
CA ILE A 105 17.88 -4.27 -13.39
C ILE A 105 16.38 -4.47 -13.10
N PRO A 106 15.57 -4.84 -14.10
CA PRO A 106 14.12 -5.01 -13.91
C PRO A 106 13.69 -5.97 -12.83
N SER A 107 14.38 -7.09 -12.63
CA SER A 107 14.06 -8.01 -11.53
C SER A 107 14.25 -7.37 -10.15
N GLN A 108 15.19 -6.44 -10.00
CA GLN A 108 15.43 -5.73 -8.74
C GLN A 108 14.38 -4.64 -8.50
N TRP A 109 14.19 -3.71 -9.45
CA TRP A 109 13.30 -2.58 -9.17
C TRP A 109 11.83 -2.96 -9.11
N ARG A 110 11.43 -4.05 -9.78
CA ARG A 110 10.05 -4.57 -9.70
C ARG A 110 9.65 -4.89 -8.27
N ASN A 111 10.59 -5.33 -7.43
CA ASN A 111 10.32 -5.71 -6.04
C ASN A 111 10.37 -4.53 -5.06
N LEU A 112 10.68 -3.32 -5.53
CA LEU A 112 10.70 -2.15 -4.68
C LEU A 112 9.28 -1.67 -4.37
N PRO A 113 9.05 -1.07 -3.18
CA PRO A 113 7.76 -0.53 -2.81
C PRO A 113 7.33 0.66 -3.70
N PRO A 114 6.07 1.11 -3.62
CA PRO A 114 5.65 2.38 -4.23
C PRO A 114 6.44 3.56 -3.65
N VAL A 115 6.64 4.64 -4.42
CA VAL A 115 7.40 5.83 -3.96
C VAL A 115 6.87 6.37 -2.64
N ASN A 116 5.54 6.53 -2.51
CA ASN A 116 4.93 7.06 -1.30
C ASN A 116 5.29 6.23 -0.05
N PHE A 117 5.46 4.92 -0.22
CA PHE A 117 5.89 4.04 0.84
C PHE A 117 7.40 4.13 1.09
N ALA A 118 8.22 4.12 0.03
CA ALA A 118 9.67 4.24 0.11
C ALA A 118 10.11 5.47 0.92
N VAL A 119 9.39 6.59 0.78
CA VAL A 119 9.64 7.81 1.58
C VAL A 119 9.44 7.58 3.07
N THR A 120 8.42 6.81 3.47
CA THR A 120 8.14 6.55 4.90
C THR A 120 9.21 5.68 5.57
N LEU A 121 9.99 4.92 4.78
CA LEU A 121 11.13 4.15 5.26
C LEU A 121 12.34 5.03 5.62
N LEU A 122 12.32 6.31 5.24
CA LEU A 122 13.39 7.27 5.49
C LEU A 122 12.88 8.39 6.40
N PRO A 123 12.90 8.23 7.74
CA PRO A 123 12.28 9.17 8.67
C PRO A 123 12.76 10.62 8.49
N SER A 124 14.06 10.82 8.25
CA SER A 124 14.63 12.17 8.03
C SER A 124 14.07 12.85 6.78
N LEU A 125 13.99 12.11 5.67
CA LEU A 125 13.38 12.60 4.44
C LEU A 125 11.88 12.85 4.63
N TYR A 126 11.16 11.93 5.27
CA TYR A 126 9.74 12.07 5.52
C TYR A 126 9.43 13.33 6.33
N GLN A 127 10.16 13.58 7.42
CA GLN A 127 10.00 14.80 8.22
C GLN A 127 10.36 16.06 7.43
N LEU A 128 11.38 16.00 6.58
CA LEU A 128 11.76 17.12 5.71
C LEU A 128 10.65 17.47 4.72
N LEU A 129 9.95 16.48 4.15
CA LEU A 129 8.85 16.73 3.22
C LEU A 129 7.63 17.33 3.91
N LEU A 130 7.37 16.94 5.16
CA LEU A 130 6.27 17.45 5.99
C LEU A 130 6.57 18.79 6.66
N SER A 131 7.80 19.30 6.56
CA SER A 131 8.21 20.60 7.12
C SER A 131 7.33 21.76 6.62
N PRO A 132 7.28 22.91 7.32
CA PRO A 132 6.53 24.09 6.89
C PRO A 132 6.81 24.50 5.44
N ASP A 133 5.86 25.17 4.79
CA ASP A 133 5.93 25.52 3.37
C ASP A 133 7.07 26.49 3.05
N THR A 134 7.43 27.35 4.01
CA THR A 134 8.58 28.26 3.91
C THR A 134 9.93 27.56 4.02
N THR A 135 9.97 26.30 4.44
CA THR A 135 11.20 25.53 4.57
C THR A 135 11.74 25.25 3.18
N VAL A 136 12.91 25.81 2.87
CA VAL A 136 13.68 25.43 1.69
C VAL A 136 14.15 24.00 1.89
N VAL A 137 13.78 23.14 0.96
CA VAL A 137 14.18 21.73 0.96
C VAL A 137 15.35 21.60 -0.03
N PRO A 138 16.60 21.70 0.43
CA PRO A 138 17.76 21.52 -0.45
C PRO A 138 17.77 20.11 -1.05
N GLU A 139 18.35 19.97 -2.25
CA GLU A 139 18.40 18.69 -2.95
C GLU A 139 19.38 17.73 -2.27
N GLU A 140 20.46 18.24 -1.68
CA GLU A 140 21.57 17.46 -1.15
C GLU A 140 21.16 16.52 -0.01
N PRO A 141 20.38 16.95 1.02
CA PRO A 141 19.91 16.03 2.05
C PRO A 141 18.94 14.97 1.54
N ILE A 142 18.16 15.28 0.49
CA ILE A 142 17.29 14.28 -0.13
C ILE A 142 18.16 13.23 -0.83
N ILE A 143 19.11 13.65 -1.65
CA ILE A 143 20.04 12.74 -2.34
C ILE A 143 20.80 11.88 -1.31
N ALA A 144 21.29 12.48 -0.22
CA ALA A 144 21.97 11.76 0.84
C ALA A 144 21.06 10.70 1.51
N ALA A 145 19.79 11.02 1.76
CA ALA A 145 18.82 10.06 2.29
C ALA A 145 18.52 8.91 1.31
N PHE A 146 18.54 9.18 0.01
CA PHE A 146 18.37 8.15 -1.02
C PHE A 146 19.53 7.15 -1.07
N ASN A 147 20.74 7.55 -0.65
CA ASN A 147 21.87 6.62 -0.54
C ASN A 147 21.65 5.55 0.55
N THR A 148 20.79 5.81 1.54
CA THR A 148 20.44 4.84 2.59
C THR A 148 19.16 4.04 2.27
N LEU A 149 18.49 4.36 1.15
CA LEU A 149 17.23 3.74 0.75
C LEU A 149 17.33 2.21 0.50
N PRO A 150 18.38 1.68 -0.16
CA PRO A 150 18.49 0.23 -0.36
C PRO A 150 18.47 -0.52 0.98
N GLN A 151 19.28 -0.08 1.94
CA GLN A 151 19.34 -0.68 3.28
C GLN A 151 17.99 -0.58 4.00
N ALA A 152 17.32 0.57 3.94
CA ALA A 152 16.02 0.75 4.57
C ALA A 152 14.93 -0.17 3.98
N ILE A 153 15.01 -0.46 2.66
CA ILE A 153 14.12 -1.42 2.01
C ILE A 153 14.45 -2.85 2.45
N ASP A 154 15.72 -3.22 2.49
CA ASP A 154 16.15 -4.55 2.92
C ASP A 154 15.76 -4.83 4.39
N ASP A 155 15.99 -3.87 5.29
CA ASP A 155 15.58 -3.95 6.70
C ASP A 155 14.07 -4.14 6.82
N TRP A 156 13.29 -3.43 6.01
CA TRP A 156 11.85 -3.56 5.98
C TRP A 156 11.39 -4.93 5.45
N ILE A 157 11.97 -5.42 4.35
CA ILE A 157 11.67 -6.74 3.79
C ILE A 157 12.01 -7.82 4.81
N GLN A 158 13.17 -7.71 5.47
CA GLN A 158 13.58 -8.65 6.52
C GLN A 158 12.61 -8.62 7.70
N SER A 159 12.20 -7.44 8.17
CA SER A 159 11.21 -7.31 9.24
C SER A 159 9.86 -7.93 8.86
N ALA A 160 9.36 -7.66 7.66
CA ALA A 160 8.10 -8.25 7.16
C ALA A 160 8.19 -9.78 7.08
N THR A 161 9.34 -10.30 6.64
CA THR A 161 9.62 -11.73 6.54
C THR A 161 9.67 -12.39 7.92
N SER A 162 10.38 -11.79 8.88
CA SER A 162 10.46 -12.29 10.26
C SER A 162 9.09 -12.36 10.92
N ASN A 163 8.27 -11.31 10.77
CA ASN A 163 6.92 -11.31 11.35
C ASN A 163 6.03 -12.40 10.75
N LEU A 164 6.14 -12.67 9.44
CA LEU A 164 5.43 -13.78 8.79
C LEU A 164 5.94 -15.16 9.24
N ALA A 165 7.24 -15.27 9.54
CA ALA A 165 7.82 -16.47 10.11
C ALA A 165 7.25 -16.75 11.52
N GLU A 166 7.09 -15.72 12.34
CA GLU A 166 6.48 -15.83 13.67
C GLU A 166 4.99 -16.21 13.63
N GLU A 167 4.22 -15.71 12.67
CA GLU A 167 2.81 -16.10 12.49
C GLU A 167 2.64 -17.58 12.11
N ARG A 168 3.68 -18.21 11.54
CA ARG A 168 3.65 -19.59 11.10
C ARG A 168 3.83 -20.54 12.29
N THR A 169 2.75 -20.77 13.04
CA THR A 169 2.72 -21.57 14.28
C THR A 169 3.05 -23.06 14.13
N ALA A 170 3.26 -23.57 12.91
CA ALA A 170 3.59 -24.98 12.68
C ALA A 170 5.04 -25.13 12.20
N PRO A 171 5.85 -26.03 12.81
CA PRO A 171 7.16 -26.35 12.29
C PRO A 171 7.01 -26.88 10.87
N LEU A 172 7.73 -26.25 9.94
CA LEU A 172 7.95 -26.80 8.62
C LEU A 172 8.54 -28.21 8.82
N ALA A 173 7.83 -29.25 8.40
CA ALA A 173 8.51 -30.50 8.08
C ALA A 173 9.64 -30.14 7.10
N ASP A 174 10.83 -30.68 7.33
CA ASP A 174 12.11 -30.40 6.64
C ASP A 174 12.13 -30.69 5.12
N THR A 175 10.99 -30.60 4.43
CA THR A 175 10.80 -30.99 3.03
C THR A 175 10.98 -29.84 2.04
N PHE A 176 11.34 -28.63 2.47
CA PHE A 176 11.71 -27.59 1.50
C PHE A 176 13.13 -27.86 1.00
N HIS A 177 13.27 -27.95 -0.33
CA HIS A 177 14.58 -27.94 -0.97
C HIS A 177 15.38 -26.72 -0.48
N ALA A 178 16.62 -26.94 -0.05
CA ALA A 178 17.48 -25.95 0.62
C ALA A 178 17.77 -24.66 -0.18
N ASN A 179 17.26 -24.53 -1.41
CA ASN A 179 17.63 -23.47 -2.35
C ASN A 179 16.52 -22.45 -2.61
N SER A 180 15.26 -22.69 -2.23
CA SER A 180 14.17 -21.72 -2.42
C SER A 180 13.59 -21.25 -1.09
N SER A 181 13.48 -19.93 -0.96
CA SER A 181 12.82 -19.29 0.16
C SER A 181 11.35 -19.72 0.20
N PRO A 182 10.81 -20.19 1.36
CA PRO A 182 9.40 -20.58 1.46
C PRO A 182 8.44 -19.42 1.12
N TRP A 183 8.93 -18.19 1.14
CA TRP A 183 8.18 -16.97 0.81
C TRP A 183 7.94 -16.79 -0.69
N GLU A 184 8.72 -17.47 -1.53
CA GLU A 184 8.59 -17.47 -2.99
C GLU A 184 7.71 -18.60 -3.52
N SER A 185 7.25 -19.53 -2.66
CA SER A 185 6.29 -20.57 -3.07
C SER A 185 5.03 -19.95 -3.65
N ALA A 186 4.54 -20.51 -4.76
CA ALA A 186 3.25 -20.17 -5.36
C ALA A 186 2.08 -20.36 -4.37
N THR A 187 2.26 -21.22 -3.37
CA THR A 187 1.25 -21.52 -2.36
C THR A 187 1.29 -20.58 -1.15
N THR A 188 2.29 -19.71 -1.06
CA THR A 188 2.36 -18.68 -0.03
C THR A 188 1.40 -17.55 -0.39
N ILE A 189 0.21 -17.59 0.19
CA ILE A 189 -0.83 -16.57 -0.03
C ILE A 189 -0.79 -15.57 1.11
N VAL A 190 -0.71 -14.30 0.74
CA VAL A 190 -0.53 -13.21 1.70
C VAL A 190 -1.70 -12.24 1.57
N LYS A 191 -2.32 -11.94 2.70
CA LYS A 191 -3.40 -10.96 2.79
C LYS A 191 -2.85 -9.64 3.32
N THR A 192 -3.04 -8.58 2.55
CA THR A 192 -2.70 -7.23 2.99
C THR A 192 -3.80 -6.68 3.89
N MET A 193 -3.42 -6.20 5.08
CA MET A 193 -4.40 -5.78 6.10
C MET A 193 -5.10 -4.46 5.76
N CYS A 194 -4.42 -3.56 5.04
CA CYS A 194 -4.89 -2.21 4.75
C CYS A 194 -6.05 -2.15 3.74
N CYS A 195 -5.99 -2.93 2.67
CA CYS A 195 -7.02 -2.96 1.62
C CYS A 195 -7.73 -4.32 1.52
N ARG A 196 -7.38 -5.28 2.40
CA ARG A 196 -7.87 -6.67 2.40
C ARG A 196 -7.62 -7.42 1.09
N ARG A 197 -6.81 -6.87 0.18
CA ARG A 197 -6.44 -7.54 -1.07
C ARG A 197 -5.53 -8.70 -0.76
N VAL A 198 -5.78 -9.80 -1.45
CA VAL A 198 -4.96 -10.99 -1.38
C VAL A 198 -3.99 -10.99 -2.55
N THR A 199 -2.74 -11.28 -2.26
CA THR A 199 -1.66 -11.35 -3.23
C THR A 199 -1.01 -12.73 -3.15
N SER A 200 -0.64 -13.27 -4.30
CA SER A 200 0.19 -14.48 -4.34
C SER A 200 1.65 -14.12 -4.09
N SER A 201 2.31 -14.82 -3.17
CA SER A 201 3.67 -14.56 -2.67
C SER A 201 3.87 -13.31 -1.83
N LEU A 202 4.93 -13.34 -1.02
CA LEU A 202 5.38 -12.21 -0.19
C LEU A 202 5.79 -11.04 -1.07
N SER A 203 6.58 -11.29 -2.12
CA SER A 203 7.05 -10.25 -3.03
C SER A 203 5.90 -9.43 -3.63
N ALA A 204 4.80 -10.09 -4.05
CA ALA A 204 3.63 -9.35 -4.52
C ALA A 204 2.92 -8.55 -3.42
N ALA A 205 2.89 -9.05 -2.18
CA ALA A 205 2.33 -8.32 -1.05
C ALA A 205 3.14 -7.05 -0.74
N LEU A 206 4.47 -7.17 -0.78
CA LEU A 206 5.41 -6.07 -0.57
C LEU A 206 5.25 -5.00 -1.66
N ARG A 207 5.13 -5.40 -2.94
CA ARG A 207 4.81 -4.46 -4.04
C ARG A 207 3.44 -3.82 -3.90
N HIS A 208 2.48 -4.57 -3.36
CA HIS A 208 1.11 -4.08 -3.24
C HIS A 208 0.95 -3.07 -2.12
N THR A 209 1.85 -3.06 -1.11
CA THR A 209 1.84 -2.20 0.08
C THR A 209 0.96 -0.98 -0.11
N CYS A 210 -0.31 -1.15 0.25
CA CYS A 210 -1.29 -0.15 -0.09
C CYS A 210 -0.85 1.10 0.66
N SER A 211 -0.61 2.19 -0.06
CA SER A 211 -0.15 3.47 0.49
C SER A 211 -1.18 4.12 1.43
N ALA A 212 -2.13 3.34 1.97
CA ALA A 212 -3.04 3.71 3.04
C ALA A 212 -2.28 3.79 4.37
N THR A 213 -1.29 4.67 4.41
CA THR A 213 -0.99 5.51 5.56
C THR A 213 -2.27 6.27 5.91
N LYS A 214 -3.21 5.64 6.63
CA LYS A 214 -4.32 6.41 7.21
C LYS A 214 -3.90 7.19 8.44
N SER A 215 -2.75 6.86 9.04
CA SER A 215 -2.15 7.69 10.07
C SER A 215 -0.62 7.53 10.09
N PRO A 216 0.15 8.63 10.19
CA PRO A 216 1.56 8.59 10.55
C PRO A 216 1.79 7.80 11.84
N GLY A 217 2.90 7.08 11.91
CA GLY A 217 3.29 6.33 13.11
C GLY A 217 2.52 5.03 13.37
N VAL A 218 1.55 4.67 12.53
CA VAL A 218 0.99 3.30 12.57
C VAL A 218 2.07 2.35 12.08
N PRO A 219 2.45 1.32 12.87
CA PRO A 219 3.38 0.30 12.43
C PRO A 219 2.96 -0.22 11.06
N LEU A 220 3.93 -0.36 10.17
CA LEU A 220 3.71 -0.88 8.82
C LEU A 220 2.83 -2.11 8.93
N ALA A 221 1.67 -2.06 8.26
CA ALA A 221 0.70 -3.13 8.35
C ALA A 221 1.36 -4.41 7.84
N VAL A 222 1.75 -5.28 8.76
CA VAL A 222 2.46 -6.50 8.43
C VAL A 222 1.51 -7.36 7.60
N PRO A 223 1.95 -7.84 6.44
CA PRO A 223 1.17 -8.80 5.69
C PRO A 223 0.88 -10.02 6.57
N LYS A 224 -0.29 -10.64 6.41
CA LYS A 224 -0.63 -11.86 7.13
C LYS A 224 -0.63 -13.06 6.21
N LEU A 225 -0.20 -14.21 6.72
CA LEU A 225 -0.41 -15.46 6.00
C LEU A 225 -1.90 -15.76 5.91
N GLN A 226 -2.33 -16.18 4.74
CA GLN A 226 -3.67 -16.67 4.52
C GLN A 226 -3.62 -18.15 4.16
N ASP A 227 -4.05 -18.98 5.10
CA ASP A 227 -4.37 -20.37 4.83
C ASP A 227 -5.78 -20.50 4.22
N GLY A 228 -6.06 -21.66 3.63
CA GLY A 228 -7.38 -22.02 3.08
C GLY A 228 -7.43 -22.03 1.54
N GLU A 229 -8.58 -21.60 0.99
CA GLU A 229 -8.93 -21.79 -0.43
C GLU A 229 -7.93 -21.19 -1.42
N GLY A 230 -7.28 -20.09 -1.08
CA GLY A 230 -6.25 -19.48 -1.93
C GLY A 230 -5.05 -20.40 -2.13
N LYS A 231 -4.56 -20.99 -1.04
CA LYS A 231 -3.42 -21.91 -1.03
C LYS A 231 -3.75 -23.20 -1.77
N GLU A 232 -4.92 -23.78 -1.52
CA GLU A 232 -5.37 -25.00 -2.19
C GLU A 232 -5.61 -24.77 -3.69
N THR A 233 -6.17 -23.61 -4.06
CA THR A 233 -6.28 -23.21 -5.46
C THR A 233 -4.90 -23.09 -6.11
N ALA A 234 -3.94 -22.41 -5.47
CA ALA A 234 -2.58 -22.30 -5.99
C ALA A 234 -1.93 -23.68 -6.24
N ARG A 235 -2.07 -24.62 -5.29
CA ARG A 235 -1.58 -26.00 -5.44
C ARG A 235 -2.14 -26.70 -6.67
N ARG A 236 -3.47 -26.61 -6.88
CA ARG A 236 -4.14 -27.24 -8.02
C ARG A 236 -3.71 -26.63 -9.34
N LEU A 237 -3.56 -25.31 -9.40
CA LEU A 237 -3.13 -24.61 -10.60
C LEU A 237 -1.67 -24.96 -10.95
N ALA A 238 -0.79 -25.08 -9.95
CA ALA A 238 0.57 -25.57 -10.15
C ALA A 238 0.60 -26.99 -10.73
N ALA A 239 -0.19 -27.91 -10.16
CA ALA A 239 -0.31 -29.27 -10.68
C ALA A 239 -0.83 -29.31 -12.12
N LEU A 240 -1.84 -28.49 -12.45
CA LEU A 240 -2.38 -28.38 -13.82
C LEU A 240 -1.37 -27.84 -14.83
N SER A 241 -0.39 -27.07 -14.35
CA SER A 241 0.72 -26.56 -15.13
C SER A 241 1.91 -27.53 -15.23
N GLY A 242 1.79 -28.73 -14.65
CA GLY A 242 2.87 -29.71 -14.62
C GLY A 242 4.01 -29.37 -13.66
N LEU A 243 3.81 -28.41 -12.75
CA LEU A 243 4.73 -28.11 -11.67
C LEU A 243 4.39 -28.93 -10.42
N ASP A 244 5.38 -29.15 -9.57
CA ASP A 244 5.17 -29.75 -8.25
C ASP A 244 4.53 -28.72 -7.29
N PRO A 245 3.30 -28.95 -6.78
CA PRO A 245 2.58 -28.00 -5.93
C PRO A 245 3.31 -27.60 -4.64
N ASP A 246 4.23 -28.43 -4.17
CA ASP A 246 4.94 -28.22 -2.91
C ASP A 246 6.24 -27.41 -3.09
N SER A 247 6.81 -27.38 -4.30
CA SER A 247 8.05 -26.67 -4.60
C SER A 247 7.88 -25.53 -5.63
N ALA A 248 6.77 -25.48 -6.35
CA ALA A 248 6.49 -24.46 -7.35
C ALA A 248 6.57 -23.05 -6.74
N THR A 249 7.29 -22.18 -7.44
CA THR A 249 7.46 -20.77 -7.11
C THR A 249 6.47 -19.89 -7.86
N ALA A 250 6.26 -18.68 -7.34
CA ALA A 250 5.40 -17.70 -7.99
C ALA A 250 5.94 -17.25 -9.36
N ASP A 251 7.28 -17.22 -9.52
CA ASP A 251 7.94 -16.85 -10.76
C ASP A 251 7.77 -17.96 -11.82
N GLU A 252 7.95 -19.25 -11.47
CA GLU A 252 7.68 -20.36 -12.40
C GLU A 252 6.23 -20.34 -12.91
N MET A 253 5.27 -20.03 -12.03
CA MET A 253 3.86 -19.89 -12.42
C MET A 253 3.61 -18.67 -13.32
N ASP A 254 4.30 -17.56 -13.07
CA ASP A 254 4.22 -16.36 -13.91
C ASP A 254 4.87 -16.57 -15.29
N ASP A 255 6.01 -17.29 -15.34
CA ASP A 255 6.77 -17.61 -16.57
C ASP A 255 6.01 -18.55 -17.51
N ILE A 256 5.27 -19.53 -16.95
CA ILE A 256 4.38 -20.38 -17.76
C ILE A 256 3.30 -19.56 -18.45
N GLY A 257 2.80 -18.49 -17.82
CA GLY A 257 1.82 -17.58 -18.40
C GLY A 257 0.48 -18.24 -18.78
N ALA A 258 0.16 -19.40 -18.19
CA ALA A 258 -1.03 -20.17 -18.49
C ALA A 258 -2.32 -19.45 -18.05
N PHE A 259 -3.40 -19.73 -18.78
CA PHE A 259 -4.76 -19.32 -18.42
C PHE A 259 -5.57 -20.52 -17.96
N TYR A 260 -6.38 -20.31 -16.93
CA TYR A 260 -7.22 -21.34 -16.33
C TYR A 260 -8.67 -20.89 -16.33
N ARG A 261 -9.57 -21.86 -16.49
CA ARG A 261 -11.02 -21.67 -16.46
C ARG A 261 -11.61 -22.37 -15.23
N CYS A 262 -12.50 -21.68 -14.52
CA CYS A 262 -13.30 -22.31 -13.48
C CYS A 262 -14.48 -23.07 -14.11
N ILE A 263 -14.52 -24.40 -13.95
CA ILE A 263 -15.54 -25.29 -14.55
C ILE A 263 -16.88 -25.20 -13.81
N ASN A 264 -16.85 -24.90 -12.51
CA ASN A 264 -18.02 -24.87 -11.63
C ASN A 264 -18.26 -23.50 -10.99
N GLY A 265 -17.79 -22.43 -11.64
CA GLY A 265 -18.16 -21.06 -11.28
C GLY A 265 -19.68 -20.95 -11.20
N LEU A 266 -20.18 -20.37 -10.11
CA LEU A 266 -21.61 -20.32 -9.77
C LEU A 266 -22.45 -19.75 -10.92
N ARG A 267 -23.15 -20.64 -11.64
CA ARG A 267 -24.31 -20.25 -12.44
C ARG A 267 -25.49 -20.03 -11.49
N SER A 268 -25.72 -18.79 -11.05
CA SER A 268 -27.07 -18.21 -10.96
C SER A 268 -27.10 -16.90 -10.16
N SER A 269 -27.29 -15.80 -10.88
CA SER A 269 -28.45 -14.96 -10.58
C SER A 269 -29.43 -15.09 -11.74
N HIS A 270 -30.73 -15.11 -11.43
CA HIS A 270 -31.81 -15.40 -12.35
C HIS A 270 -31.68 -14.58 -13.65
N ALA A 271 -31.61 -15.27 -14.80
CA ALA A 271 -31.65 -14.75 -16.18
C ALA A 271 -30.33 -14.44 -16.92
N HIS A 272 -29.15 -14.42 -16.29
CA HIS A 272 -27.88 -14.28 -17.01
C HIS A 272 -26.90 -15.39 -16.66
N VAL A 273 -26.53 -16.19 -17.66
CA VAL A 273 -25.39 -17.11 -17.55
C VAL A 273 -24.14 -16.22 -17.55
N GLU A 274 -23.66 -15.86 -16.36
CA GLU A 274 -22.34 -15.24 -16.27
C GLU A 274 -21.30 -16.22 -16.81
N PRO A 275 -20.38 -15.76 -17.68
CA PRO A 275 -19.35 -16.62 -18.23
C PRO A 275 -18.49 -17.19 -17.11
N CYS A 276 -18.04 -18.45 -17.28
CA CYS A 276 -17.04 -19.06 -16.41
C CYS A 276 -15.84 -18.12 -16.27
N PHE A 277 -15.36 -17.89 -15.04
CA PHE A 277 -14.17 -17.08 -14.81
C PHE A 277 -12.97 -17.69 -15.54
N VAL A 278 -12.23 -16.85 -16.27
CA VAL A 278 -10.98 -17.19 -16.93
C VAL A 278 -9.92 -16.16 -16.55
N GLY A 279 -8.72 -16.62 -16.22
CA GLY A 279 -7.59 -15.74 -15.96
C GLY A 279 -6.30 -16.51 -15.75
N THR A 280 -5.21 -15.79 -15.51
CA THR A 280 -3.95 -16.40 -15.05
C THR A 280 -4.09 -16.92 -13.62
N TRP A 281 -3.05 -17.56 -13.09
CA TRP A 281 -3.14 -18.20 -11.78
C TRP A 281 -3.43 -17.21 -10.63
N ARG A 282 -2.89 -15.98 -10.66
CA ARG A 282 -3.12 -14.97 -9.59
C ARG A 282 -4.58 -14.49 -9.55
N PRO A 283 -5.21 -14.06 -10.67
CA PRO A 283 -6.64 -13.79 -10.71
C PRO A 283 -7.50 -14.99 -10.28
N CYS A 284 -7.12 -16.23 -10.63
CA CYS A 284 -7.85 -17.44 -10.21
C CYS A 284 -7.84 -17.63 -8.69
N ILE A 285 -6.69 -17.45 -8.04
CA ILE A 285 -6.58 -17.47 -6.58
C ILE A 285 -7.47 -16.40 -5.94
N ARG A 286 -7.43 -15.17 -6.46
CA ARG A 286 -8.26 -14.08 -5.95
C ARG A 286 -9.75 -14.42 -6.08
N TYR A 287 -10.17 -14.88 -7.27
CA TYR A 287 -11.54 -15.32 -7.52
C TYR A 287 -11.96 -16.41 -6.52
N ALA A 288 -11.10 -17.40 -6.27
CA ALA A 288 -11.41 -18.47 -5.33
C ALA A 288 -11.66 -17.96 -3.90
N ILE A 289 -10.84 -17.04 -3.43
CA ILE A 289 -10.99 -16.47 -2.09
C ILE A 289 -12.26 -15.62 -1.98
N GLU A 290 -12.56 -14.81 -3.01
CA GLU A 290 -13.75 -13.97 -3.04
C GLU A 290 -15.04 -14.80 -3.02
N GLN A 291 -15.08 -15.91 -3.78
CA GLN A 291 -16.22 -16.84 -3.76
C GLN A 291 -16.36 -17.55 -2.42
N ALA A 292 -15.26 -18.03 -1.84
CA ALA A 292 -15.29 -18.68 -0.52
C ALA A 292 -15.85 -17.75 0.58
N GLN A 293 -15.46 -16.48 0.57
CA GLN A 293 -16.01 -15.47 1.49
C GLN A 293 -17.50 -15.22 1.26
N TYR A 294 -17.94 -15.20 0.00
CA TYR A 294 -19.35 -15.03 -0.34
C TYR A 294 -20.22 -16.21 0.15
N ASP A 295 -19.73 -17.44 0.01
CA ASP A 295 -20.45 -18.64 0.43
C ASP A 295 -20.54 -18.79 1.96
N GLU A 296 -19.49 -18.39 2.69
CA GLU A 296 -19.50 -18.33 4.16
C GLU A 296 -20.59 -17.38 4.66
N CYS A 297 -20.73 -16.20 4.05
CA CYS A 297 -21.82 -15.28 4.35
C CYS A 297 -23.21 -15.81 3.95
N SER A 298 -23.28 -16.58 2.86
CA SER A 298 -24.53 -17.10 2.30
C SER A 298 -24.98 -18.44 2.89
N ARG A 299 -24.21 -19.03 3.81
CA ARG A 299 -24.42 -20.39 4.38
C ARG A 299 -24.59 -21.47 3.30
N ARG A 300 -23.90 -21.31 2.17
CA ARG A 300 -23.92 -22.31 1.10
C ARG A 300 -22.99 -23.48 1.46
N PRO A 301 -23.21 -24.67 0.89
CA PRO A 301 -22.25 -25.77 1.01
C PRO A 301 -20.85 -25.29 0.60
N SER A 302 -19.81 -25.82 1.26
CA SER A 302 -18.41 -25.51 0.95
C SER A 302 -18.15 -25.55 -0.55
N TRP A 303 -17.88 -24.39 -1.14
CA TRP A 303 -17.58 -24.29 -2.55
C TRP A 303 -16.16 -24.78 -2.80
N ASN A 304 -16.01 -25.62 -3.83
CA ASN A 304 -14.77 -26.29 -4.15
C ASN A 304 -14.45 -26.09 -5.64
N PRO A 305 -13.67 -25.07 -6.02
CA PRO A 305 -13.49 -24.73 -7.41
C PRO A 305 -12.74 -25.83 -8.18
N LYS A 306 -13.27 -26.17 -9.36
CA LYS A 306 -12.63 -27.04 -10.33
C LYS A 306 -12.03 -26.18 -11.43
N TRP A 307 -10.76 -26.40 -11.72
CA TRP A 307 -10.00 -25.63 -12.70
C TRP A 307 -9.61 -26.53 -13.87
N SER A 308 -9.59 -25.97 -15.08
CA SER A 308 -8.96 -26.57 -16.26
C SER A 308 -8.04 -25.56 -16.93
N LEU A 309 -7.00 -26.08 -17.59
CA LEU A 309 -6.16 -25.28 -18.47
C LEU A 309 -6.97 -24.85 -19.70
N CYS A 310 -6.88 -23.59 -20.12
CA CYS A 310 -7.48 -23.14 -21.38
C CYS A 310 -6.59 -23.57 -22.54
N GLN A 311 -7.16 -24.20 -23.57
CA GLN A 311 -6.46 -24.51 -24.81
C GLN A 311 -6.45 -23.29 -25.76
N ASP A 312 -5.49 -23.23 -26.69
CA ASP A 312 -5.27 -22.07 -27.58
C ASP A 312 -6.41 -21.85 -28.59
N ASP A 313 -7.19 -22.88 -28.86
CA ASP A 313 -8.26 -22.93 -29.85
C ASP A 313 -9.66 -22.62 -29.28
N GLU A 314 -9.82 -22.47 -27.96
CA GLU A 314 -11.14 -22.32 -27.32
C GLU A 314 -11.82 -20.95 -27.56
N GLY A 315 -11.19 -20.04 -28.33
CA GLY A 315 -11.75 -18.72 -28.65
C GLY A 315 -12.01 -17.84 -27.42
N VAL A 316 -11.44 -18.20 -26.28
CA VAL A 316 -11.60 -17.47 -25.02
C VAL A 316 -10.84 -16.17 -25.10
N ASP A 317 -11.48 -15.08 -24.71
CA ASP A 317 -10.80 -13.81 -24.57
C ASP A 317 -9.76 -13.90 -23.44
N ARG A 318 -8.49 -14.08 -23.82
CA ARG A 318 -7.32 -14.14 -22.93
C ARG A 318 -6.81 -12.74 -22.63
N THR A 319 -7.72 -11.80 -22.38
CA THR A 319 -7.33 -10.47 -21.96
C THR A 319 -6.87 -10.54 -20.51
N ASP A 320 -5.56 -10.43 -20.33
CA ASP A 320 -5.03 -10.08 -19.02
C ASP A 320 -5.48 -8.65 -18.72
N GLY A 321 -6.46 -8.52 -17.83
CA GLY A 321 -7.09 -7.25 -17.46
C GLY A 321 -6.17 -6.27 -16.72
N ARG A 322 -4.87 -6.58 -16.56
CA ARG A 322 -3.90 -5.61 -16.06
C ARG A 322 -3.72 -4.48 -17.06
N GLU A 323 -3.98 -3.25 -16.61
CA GLU A 323 -3.86 -2.04 -17.44
C GLU A 323 -2.40 -1.58 -17.61
N LEU A 324 -1.53 -1.93 -16.66
CA LEU A 324 -0.18 -1.39 -16.53
C LEU A 324 0.86 -2.52 -16.59
N TRP A 325 1.77 -2.40 -17.54
CA TRP A 325 2.83 -3.37 -17.83
C TRP A 325 4.19 -2.69 -17.90
N ALA A 326 5.24 -3.46 -17.65
CA ALA A 326 6.61 -3.07 -17.89
C ALA A 326 7.39 -4.24 -18.51
N CYS A 327 8.45 -3.92 -19.23
CA CYS A 327 9.38 -4.92 -19.76
C CYS A 327 10.12 -5.60 -18.61
N GLY A 328 10.26 -6.92 -18.69
CA GLY A 328 11.05 -7.70 -17.74
C GLY A 328 12.55 -7.69 -18.04
N HIS A 329 12.98 -7.18 -19.20
CA HIS A 329 14.35 -7.26 -19.71
C HIS A 329 15.11 -5.93 -19.63
N CYS A 330 14.42 -4.79 -19.73
CA CYS A 330 15.04 -3.46 -19.67
C CYS A 330 14.20 -2.44 -18.90
N ASN A 331 14.73 -1.23 -18.74
CA ASN A 331 14.11 -0.13 -17.98
C ASN A 331 13.24 0.81 -18.82
N ALA A 332 12.90 0.46 -20.06
CA ALA A 332 12.12 1.32 -20.97
C ALA A 332 10.78 1.80 -20.39
N HIS A 333 10.21 1.04 -19.45
CA HIS A 333 8.90 1.32 -18.83
C HIS A 333 8.99 1.65 -17.34
N VAL A 334 10.17 2.03 -16.82
CA VAL A 334 10.36 2.34 -15.40
C VAL A 334 9.65 3.63 -14.98
N GLU A 335 9.62 4.63 -15.87
CA GLU A 335 8.95 5.92 -15.68
C GLU A 335 7.45 5.84 -16.00
N ASN A 336 7.13 5.18 -17.11
CA ASN A 336 5.79 5.11 -17.66
C ASN A 336 5.45 3.66 -17.98
N LEU A 337 4.60 3.08 -17.13
CA LEU A 337 4.03 1.76 -17.39
C LEU A 337 3.19 1.84 -18.67
N ALA A 338 3.30 0.80 -19.49
CA ALA A 338 2.70 0.72 -20.82
C ALA A 338 1.54 -0.28 -20.86
N LYS A 339 0.79 -0.29 -21.96
CA LYS A 339 -0.20 -1.34 -22.19
C LYS A 339 0.49 -2.64 -22.58
N ARG A 340 -0.16 -3.79 -22.34
CA ARG A 340 0.38 -5.12 -22.71
C ARG A 340 0.86 -5.19 -24.15
N ALA A 341 0.06 -4.68 -25.10
CA ALA A 341 0.38 -4.71 -26.52
C ALA A 341 1.68 -3.94 -26.85
N GLU A 342 1.89 -2.81 -26.19
CA GLU A 342 3.09 -1.97 -26.34
C GLU A 342 4.32 -2.69 -25.78
N VAL A 343 4.21 -3.32 -24.61
CA VAL A 343 5.33 -4.10 -24.03
C VAL A 343 5.68 -5.31 -24.90
N ILE A 344 4.68 -6.03 -25.43
CA ILE A 344 4.94 -7.16 -26.35
C ILE A 344 5.63 -6.67 -27.62
N GLN A 345 5.18 -5.54 -28.18
CA GLN A 345 5.83 -4.96 -29.35
C GLN A 345 7.27 -4.57 -29.05
N HIS A 346 7.52 -3.94 -27.90
CA HIS A 346 8.86 -3.55 -27.46
C HIS A 346 9.79 -4.76 -27.32
N VAL A 347 9.36 -5.83 -26.64
CA VAL A 347 10.16 -7.07 -26.47
C VAL A 347 10.46 -7.78 -27.79
N ARG A 348 9.65 -7.58 -28.84
CA ARG A 348 9.91 -8.16 -30.18
C ARG A 348 10.94 -7.37 -30.98
N LEU A 349 11.23 -6.14 -30.61
CA LEU A 349 12.12 -5.24 -31.34
C LEU A 349 13.52 -5.17 -30.72
N GLU A 350 13.65 -5.48 -29.43
CA GLU A 350 14.92 -5.75 -28.76
C GLU A 350 15.42 -7.17 -29.10
#